data_AF-A0A0J6XJ92-F1
#
_entry.id   AF-A0A0J6XJ92-F1
#
_cell.length_a   1.000
_cell.length_b   1.000
_cell.length_c   1.000
_cell.angle_alpha   90.00
_cell.angle_beta   90.00
_cell.angle_gamma   90.00
#
_symmetry.space_group_name_H-M   'P 1'
#
loop_
_entity.id
_entity.type
_entity.pdbx_description
1 polymer ?
#
loop_
_entity_poly.entity_id
_entity_poly.type
_entity_poly.pdbx_seq_one_letter_code
_entity_poly.pdbx_strand_id
1 'polypeptide(L)'
;MTVLDRAPLDVLDAYRTCEFATLAKDGTPLAWPTAVTRREDGTLLLTTSLAFSQKALNVRRDARVALLFSDPTGSGLDPAPQLFVSGLAECPDQIMTGPRGAEEYWRTLFERQPHSRAYLSAPMRPLMSWYYLRLLITVVPGQVTVRPPLSARRPGTPAPVTGADPLLGAAQLQRFPTAVLSARDASGAPVLARTTPTPTADGYLVEVPADCSPVPGPAALLVHRHDELLNGMYNALVRGTLRQTDAGWILVPSTVVEPMGSGRTSDALRVLRRTKRSTDRYLERRGLRRPKVQWDRFRELAAEAERRGRK
;
A
#
# COMPACT_ATOMS: atom_id res chain seq x y z
N MET A 1 -10.36 -11.10 -23.46
CA MET A 1 -9.10 -11.30 -22.69
C MET A 1 -8.65 -9.95 -22.16
N THR A 2 -8.43 -9.86 -20.86
CA THR A 2 -7.97 -8.66 -20.16
C THR A 2 -6.44 -8.62 -20.11
N VAL A 3 -5.84 -7.48 -19.76
CA VAL A 3 -4.38 -7.39 -19.57
C VAL A 3 -3.90 -8.35 -18.47
N LEU A 4 -4.73 -8.54 -17.43
CA LEU A 4 -4.39 -9.42 -16.30
C LEU A 4 -4.33 -10.90 -16.68
N ASP A 5 -5.00 -11.32 -17.76
CA ASP A 5 -4.97 -12.71 -18.23
C ASP A 5 -3.56 -13.16 -18.69
N ARG A 6 -2.61 -12.22 -18.81
CA ARG A 6 -1.18 -12.49 -19.08
C ARG A 6 -0.38 -12.84 -17.82
N ALA A 7 -1.00 -12.78 -16.64
CA ALA A 7 -0.40 -13.12 -15.36
C ALA A 7 -1.13 -14.30 -14.70
N PRO A 8 -0.45 -15.05 -13.81
CA PRO A 8 -1.12 -16.05 -13.00
C PRO A 8 -2.12 -15.38 -12.04
N LEU A 9 -3.41 -15.46 -12.37
CA LEU A 9 -4.47 -14.79 -11.62
C LEU A 9 -4.66 -15.39 -10.21
N ASP A 10 -4.39 -16.68 -10.07
CA ASP A 10 -4.34 -17.39 -8.78
C ASP A 10 -3.27 -16.81 -7.86
N VAL A 11 -2.09 -16.47 -8.39
CA VAL A 11 -1.04 -15.76 -7.65
C VAL A 11 -1.52 -14.38 -7.24
N LEU A 12 -2.08 -13.59 -8.17
CA LEU A 12 -2.59 -12.25 -7.87
C LEU A 12 -3.61 -12.28 -6.73
N ASP A 13 -4.56 -13.22 -6.81
CA ASP A 13 -5.62 -13.38 -5.82
C ASP A 13 -5.10 -13.92 -4.49
N ALA A 14 -4.02 -14.71 -4.47
CA ALA A 14 -3.42 -15.26 -3.24
C ALA A 14 -2.77 -14.18 -2.36
N TYR A 15 -2.13 -13.17 -2.96
CA TYR A 15 -1.50 -12.07 -2.21
C TYR A 15 -2.52 -11.33 -1.32
N ARG A 16 -2.15 -11.15 -0.04
CA ARG A 16 -3.02 -10.49 0.96
C ARG A 16 -3.00 -8.97 0.83
N THR A 17 -1.89 -8.42 0.38
CA THR A 17 -1.69 -7.00 0.13
C THR A 17 -0.96 -6.77 -1.19
N CYS A 18 -1.08 -5.56 -1.71
CA CYS A 18 -0.22 -5.03 -2.75
C CYS A 18 0.30 -3.65 -2.32
N GLU A 19 1.48 -3.28 -2.80
CA GLU A 19 2.00 -1.92 -2.67
C GLU A 19 1.42 -1.03 -3.78
N PHE A 20 0.49 -0.16 -3.42
CA PHE A 20 -0.20 0.74 -4.35
C PHE A 20 0.43 2.13 -4.38
N ALA A 21 0.99 2.49 -5.54
CA ALA A 21 1.62 3.78 -5.78
C ALA A 21 0.70 4.77 -6.48
N THR A 22 0.65 5.98 -5.93
CA THR A 22 0.01 7.16 -6.53
C THR A 22 1.00 8.32 -6.56
N LEU A 23 0.86 9.23 -7.53
CA LEU A 23 1.77 10.37 -7.67
C LEU A 23 1.32 11.53 -6.78
N ALA A 24 2.20 12.03 -5.90
CA ALA A 24 1.98 13.21 -5.07
C ALA A 24 2.01 14.53 -5.88
N LYS A 25 1.71 15.67 -5.25
CA LYS A 25 1.61 16.97 -5.95
C LYS A 25 2.94 17.39 -6.59
N ASP A 26 4.03 17.04 -5.92
CA ASP A 26 5.41 17.21 -6.37
C ASP A 26 5.85 16.13 -7.38
N GLY A 27 4.94 15.23 -7.78
CA GLY A 27 5.24 14.11 -8.67
C GLY A 27 5.92 12.92 -7.97
N THR A 28 6.18 12.96 -6.67
CA THR A 28 6.78 11.83 -5.95
C THR A 28 5.83 10.64 -5.94
N PRO A 29 6.24 9.46 -6.42
CA PRO A 29 5.47 8.22 -6.27
C PRO A 29 5.41 7.81 -4.80
N LEU A 30 4.21 7.53 -4.29
CA LEU A 30 3.99 7.09 -2.92
C LEU A 30 3.29 5.74 -2.88
N ALA A 31 4.08 4.70 -2.67
CA ALA A 31 3.58 3.35 -2.43
C ALA A 31 3.09 3.18 -0.98
N TRP A 32 1.97 2.47 -0.81
CA TRP A 32 1.47 2.04 0.49
C TRP A 32 0.88 0.64 0.39
N PRO A 33 1.01 -0.21 1.42
CA PRO A 33 0.36 -1.51 1.42
C PRO A 33 -1.16 -1.33 1.50
N THR A 34 -1.88 -2.04 0.63
CA THR A 34 -3.33 -1.99 0.52
C THR A 34 -3.89 -3.36 0.14
N ALA A 35 -5.09 -3.68 0.62
CA ALA A 35 -5.86 -4.79 0.09
C ALA A 35 -6.46 -4.40 -1.27
N VAL A 36 -6.59 -5.38 -2.16
CA VAL A 36 -7.10 -5.24 -3.51
C VAL A 36 -7.99 -6.44 -3.83
N THR A 37 -9.02 -6.22 -4.65
CA THR A 37 -9.89 -7.27 -5.16
C THR A 37 -9.97 -7.15 -6.66
N ARG A 38 -9.65 -8.24 -7.37
CA ARG A 38 -9.86 -8.32 -8.82
C ARG A 38 -11.35 -8.49 -9.12
N ARG A 39 -11.84 -7.78 -10.11
CA ARG A 39 -13.22 -7.89 -10.61
C ARG A 39 -13.26 -8.73 -11.88
N GLU A 40 -14.45 -9.24 -12.20
CA GLU A 40 -14.69 -10.07 -13.39
C GLU A 40 -14.40 -9.34 -14.70
N ASP A 41 -14.56 -8.01 -14.71
CA ASP A 41 -14.26 -7.14 -15.86
C ASP A 41 -12.76 -6.88 -16.07
N GLY A 42 -11.88 -7.47 -15.24
CA GLY A 42 -10.43 -7.29 -15.30
C GLY A 42 -9.92 -6.04 -14.61
N THR A 43 -10.77 -5.25 -13.96
CA THR A 43 -10.35 -4.12 -13.14
C THR A 43 -9.91 -4.57 -11.74
N LEU A 44 -9.11 -3.73 -11.08
CA LEU A 44 -8.70 -3.93 -9.69
C LEU A 44 -9.39 -2.90 -8.81
N LEU A 45 -10.14 -3.37 -7.82
CA LEU A 45 -10.79 -2.54 -6.82
C LEU A 45 -9.91 -2.39 -5.59
N LEU A 46 -9.56 -1.15 -5.26
CA LEU A 46 -8.95 -0.74 -4.02
C LEU A 46 -9.90 0.19 -3.28
N THR A 47 -9.66 0.38 -1.99
CA THR A 47 -10.41 1.35 -1.20
C THR A 47 -9.48 2.15 -0.30
N THR A 48 -9.87 3.37 0.04
CA THR A 48 -9.16 4.17 1.02
C THR A 48 -10.15 4.85 1.96
N SER A 49 -9.83 4.89 3.25
CA SER A 49 -10.65 5.63 4.21
C SER A 49 -10.52 7.14 4.02
N LEU A 50 -11.54 7.91 4.39
CA LEU A 50 -11.47 9.37 4.31
C LEU A 50 -10.29 9.95 5.10
N ALA A 51 -9.93 9.31 6.20
CA ALA A 51 -8.76 9.65 7.01
C ALA A 51 -7.43 9.56 6.26
N PHE A 52 -7.35 8.71 5.22
CA PHE A 52 -6.18 8.50 4.36
C PHE A 52 -6.47 8.84 2.89
N SER A 53 -7.37 9.78 2.65
CA SER A 53 -7.84 10.23 1.34
C SER A 53 -6.75 10.75 0.38
N GLN A 54 -5.51 10.91 0.83
CA GLN A 54 -4.40 11.40 -0.01
C GLN A 54 -4.22 10.56 -1.30
N LYS A 55 -4.44 9.25 -1.24
CA LYS A 55 -4.39 8.37 -2.43
C LYS A 55 -5.46 8.76 -3.46
N ALA A 56 -6.69 8.97 -3.00
CA ALA A 56 -7.79 9.43 -3.85
C ALA A 56 -7.53 10.82 -4.44
N LEU A 57 -7.01 11.75 -3.64
CA LEU A 57 -6.63 13.09 -4.11
C LEU A 57 -5.52 13.05 -5.16
N ASN A 58 -4.56 12.12 -5.00
CA ASN A 58 -3.51 11.91 -5.98
C ASN A 58 -4.08 11.34 -7.28
N VAL A 59 -4.89 10.27 -7.20
CA VAL A 59 -5.55 9.64 -8.36
C VAL A 59 -6.38 10.64 -9.17
N ARG A 60 -7.13 11.52 -8.50
CA ARG A 60 -7.94 12.54 -9.20
C ARG A 60 -7.11 13.63 -9.88
N ARG A 61 -5.89 13.87 -9.42
CA ARG A 61 -4.97 14.81 -10.08
C ARG A 61 -4.24 14.13 -11.23
N ASP A 62 -3.79 12.90 -11.01
CA ASP A 62 -3.05 12.11 -11.97
C ASP A 62 -3.46 10.64 -11.83
N ALA A 63 -4.12 10.13 -12.86
CA ALA A 63 -4.70 8.80 -12.85
C ALA A 63 -3.64 7.69 -12.94
N ARG A 64 -2.38 8.00 -13.28
CA ARG A 64 -1.34 6.97 -13.43
C ARG A 64 -0.96 6.36 -12.09
N VAL A 65 -1.07 5.04 -12.01
CA VAL A 65 -0.80 4.27 -10.80
C VAL A 65 0.01 3.02 -11.11
N ALA A 66 0.60 2.45 -10.06
CA ALA A 66 1.22 1.15 -10.11
C ALA A 66 0.86 0.32 -8.86
N LEU A 67 0.82 -0.99 -9.04
CA LEU A 67 0.64 -1.98 -8.00
C LEU A 67 1.80 -2.97 -8.09
N LEU A 68 2.34 -3.32 -6.93
CA LEU A 68 3.28 -4.42 -6.82
C LEU A 68 2.70 -5.45 -5.84
N PHE A 69 2.65 -6.71 -6.26
CA PHE A 69 2.31 -7.85 -5.42
C PHE A 69 3.62 -8.55 -5.12
N SER A 70 4.17 -8.34 -3.92
CA SER A 70 5.54 -8.79 -3.63
C SER A 70 5.81 -9.19 -2.18
N ASP A 71 4.85 -8.99 -1.26
CA ASP A 71 4.92 -9.50 0.11
C ASP A 71 4.16 -10.84 0.22
N PRO A 72 4.86 -11.99 0.26
CA PRO A 72 4.20 -13.29 0.21
C PRO A 72 3.50 -13.68 1.52
N THR A 73 3.61 -12.88 2.59
CA THR A 73 3.06 -13.24 3.90
C THR A 73 1.56 -13.51 3.83
N GLY A 74 1.16 -14.70 4.30
CA GLY A 74 -0.23 -15.16 4.30
C GLY A 74 -0.80 -15.55 2.92
N SER A 75 0.01 -15.51 1.85
CA SER A 75 -0.43 -15.91 0.50
C SER A 75 -0.44 -17.43 0.28
N GLY A 76 0.38 -18.17 1.02
CA GLY A 76 0.59 -19.62 0.82
C GLY A 76 1.45 -19.97 -0.39
N LEU A 77 2.10 -18.99 -1.03
CA LEU A 77 2.97 -19.19 -2.18
C LEU A 77 4.43 -19.46 -1.77
N ASP A 78 5.03 -20.51 -2.30
CA ASP A 78 6.47 -20.78 -2.24
C ASP A 78 6.90 -21.67 -3.44
N PRO A 79 7.74 -21.18 -4.37
CA PRO A 79 8.27 -19.82 -4.44
C PRO A 79 7.19 -18.79 -4.83
N ALA A 80 7.31 -17.57 -4.31
CA ALA A 80 6.32 -16.50 -4.55
C ALA A 80 6.78 -15.49 -5.62
N PRO A 81 6.31 -15.58 -6.88
CA PRO A 81 6.66 -14.62 -7.93
C PRO A 81 6.04 -13.25 -7.66
N GLN A 82 6.70 -12.18 -8.09
CA GLN A 82 6.17 -10.83 -7.92
C GLN A 82 5.37 -10.42 -9.15
N LEU A 83 4.25 -9.71 -8.96
CA LEU A 83 3.45 -9.16 -10.05
C LEU A 83 3.50 -7.64 -10.02
N PHE A 84 3.98 -7.03 -11.09
CA PHE A 84 3.90 -5.58 -11.30
C PHE A 84 2.73 -5.28 -12.24
N VAL A 85 1.87 -4.34 -11.84
CA VAL A 85 0.76 -3.87 -12.65
C VAL A 85 0.85 -2.36 -12.76
N SER A 86 0.93 -1.81 -13.97
CA SER A 86 0.71 -0.38 -14.22
C SER A 86 -0.69 -0.16 -14.78
N GLY A 87 -1.26 1.02 -14.56
CA GLY A 87 -2.59 1.32 -15.07
C GLY A 87 -3.06 2.74 -14.78
N LEU A 88 -4.33 2.96 -15.12
CA LEU A 88 -5.04 4.20 -14.83
C LEU A 88 -6.09 3.94 -13.75
N ALA A 89 -6.15 4.83 -12.77
CA ALA A 89 -7.10 4.76 -11.68
C ALA A 89 -8.17 5.85 -11.81
N GLU A 90 -9.40 5.49 -11.48
CA GLU A 90 -10.48 6.43 -11.23
C GLU A 90 -10.86 6.38 -9.75
N CYS A 91 -11.15 7.54 -9.17
CA CYS A 91 -11.69 7.63 -7.82
C CYS A 91 -12.76 8.72 -7.76
N PRO A 92 -14.04 8.37 -7.93
CA PRO A 92 -15.13 9.33 -7.77
C PRO A 92 -15.15 9.94 -6.37
N ASP A 93 -15.78 11.11 -6.22
CA ASP A 93 -15.98 11.76 -4.91
C ASP A 93 -17.09 11.13 -4.05
N GLN A 94 -17.71 10.05 -4.55
CA GLN A 94 -18.75 9.32 -3.85
C GLN A 94 -18.20 8.61 -2.61
N ILE A 95 -18.73 8.99 -1.44
CA ILE A 95 -18.40 8.36 -0.17
C ILE A 95 -19.22 7.08 -0.02
N MET A 96 -18.52 5.96 0.00
CA MET A 96 -19.09 4.66 0.33
C MET A 96 -19.38 4.60 1.84
N THR A 97 -20.65 4.33 2.18
CA THR A 97 -21.14 4.26 3.56
C THR A 97 -21.55 2.86 3.99
N GLY A 98 -21.64 1.92 3.05
CA GLY A 98 -22.04 0.52 3.24
C GLY A 98 -21.47 -0.34 2.11
N PRO A 99 -21.40 -1.67 2.26
CA PRO A 99 -20.59 -2.58 1.44
C PRO A 99 -20.96 -2.64 -0.05
N ARG A 100 -22.03 -1.96 -0.49
CA ARG A 100 -22.54 -2.00 -1.86
C ARG A 100 -21.48 -1.63 -2.89
N GLY A 101 -21.27 -2.48 -3.89
CA GLY A 101 -20.27 -2.33 -4.95
C GLY A 101 -18.84 -2.73 -4.54
N ALA A 102 -18.66 -3.22 -3.32
CA ALA A 102 -17.40 -3.68 -2.75
C ALA A 102 -17.60 -4.90 -1.83
N GLU A 103 -18.67 -5.67 -2.04
CA GLU A 103 -19.08 -6.78 -1.17
C GLU A 103 -18.00 -7.85 -1.10
N GLU A 104 -17.43 -8.24 -2.25
CA GLU A 104 -16.35 -9.23 -2.29
C GLU A 104 -15.10 -8.71 -1.58
N TYR A 105 -14.73 -7.44 -1.81
CA TYR A 105 -13.62 -6.81 -1.10
C TYR A 105 -13.75 -6.90 0.42
N TRP A 106 -14.94 -6.57 0.95
CA TRP A 106 -15.17 -6.61 2.40
C TRP A 106 -15.25 -8.04 2.92
N ARG A 107 -15.84 -8.97 2.17
CA ARG A 107 -15.89 -10.39 2.53
C ARG A 107 -14.47 -10.96 2.65
N THR A 108 -13.66 -10.79 1.60
CA THR A 108 -12.26 -11.20 1.59
C THR A 108 -11.47 -10.55 2.72
N LEU A 109 -11.70 -9.27 3.02
CA LEU A 109 -11.04 -8.58 4.13
C LEU A 109 -11.43 -9.18 5.49
N PHE A 110 -12.71 -9.49 5.71
CA PHE A 110 -13.16 -10.12 6.95
C PHE A 110 -12.65 -11.55 7.10
N GLU A 111 -12.42 -12.27 6.00
CA GLU A 111 -11.79 -13.61 6.02
C GLU A 111 -10.30 -13.50 6.36
N ARG A 112 -9.58 -12.57 5.71
CA ARG A 112 -8.13 -12.38 5.88
C ARG A 112 -7.74 -11.67 7.16
N GLN A 113 -8.64 -10.87 7.73
CA GLN A 113 -8.42 -10.12 8.97
C GLN A 113 -9.59 -10.32 9.94
N PRO A 114 -9.76 -11.50 10.56
CA PRO A 114 -10.92 -11.80 11.40
C PRO A 114 -11.11 -10.82 12.56
N HIS A 115 -10.02 -10.31 13.16
CA HIS A 115 -10.08 -9.33 14.25
C HIS A 115 -10.80 -8.02 13.84
N SER A 116 -10.77 -7.64 12.56
CA SER A 116 -11.44 -6.42 12.07
C SER A 116 -12.97 -6.44 12.27
N ARG A 117 -13.58 -7.63 12.43
CA ARG A 117 -15.00 -7.80 12.72
C ARG A 117 -15.39 -7.19 14.07
N ALA A 118 -14.47 -7.13 15.03
CA ALA A 118 -14.69 -6.49 16.33
C ALA A 118 -15.03 -4.99 16.18
N TYR A 119 -14.57 -4.34 15.09
CA TYR A 119 -14.87 -2.94 14.81
C TYR A 119 -16.36 -2.68 14.49
N LEU A 120 -17.13 -3.73 14.19
CA LEU A 120 -18.58 -3.67 13.92
C LEU A 120 -19.45 -3.72 15.18
N SER A 121 -18.83 -4.01 16.33
CA SER A 121 -19.52 -4.04 17.63
C SER A 121 -20.02 -2.64 18.02
N ALA A 122 -21.20 -2.57 18.65
CA ALA A 122 -21.83 -1.32 19.04
C ALA A 122 -20.90 -0.31 19.74
N PRO A 123 -20.06 -0.68 20.73
CA PRO A 123 -19.16 0.26 21.39
C PRO A 123 -18.05 0.79 20.46
N MET A 124 -17.64 0.03 19.44
CA MET A 124 -16.57 0.41 18.52
C MET A 124 -17.04 1.29 17.36
N ARG A 125 -18.34 1.29 17.02
CA ARG A 125 -18.91 2.02 15.87
C ARG A 125 -18.55 3.51 15.85
N PRO A 126 -18.70 4.30 16.94
CA PRO A 126 -18.36 5.73 16.90
C PRO A 126 -16.87 5.95 16.62
N LEU A 127 -16.02 5.12 17.23
CA LEU A 127 -14.56 5.17 17.14
C LEU A 127 -14.04 4.80 15.75
N MET A 128 -14.71 3.85 15.09
CA MET A 128 -14.26 3.24 13.83
C MET A 128 -15.02 3.75 12.61
N SER A 129 -15.97 4.68 12.77
CA SER A 129 -16.73 5.23 11.63
C SER A 129 -15.83 5.76 10.50
N TRP A 130 -14.68 6.38 10.83
CA TRP A 130 -13.73 6.86 9.82
C TRP A 130 -13.15 5.75 8.93
N TYR A 131 -13.04 4.52 9.44
CA TYR A 131 -12.47 3.38 8.72
C TYR A 131 -13.43 2.83 7.66
N TYR A 132 -14.74 2.89 7.94
CA TYR A 132 -15.80 2.39 7.07
C TYR A 132 -16.34 3.44 6.10
N LEU A 133 -16.10 4.73 6.34
CA LEU A 133 -16.28 5.78 5.33
C LEU A 133 -15.12 5.71 4.35
N ARG A 134 -15.38 5.17 3.17
CA ARG A 134 -14.35 4.91 2.16
C ARG A 134 -14.64 5.56 0.82
N LEU A 135 -13.58 5.69 0.04
CA LEU A 135 -13.61 6.00 -1.38
C LEU A 135 -13.16 4.75 -2.12
N LEU A 136 -13.87 4.42 -3.20
CA LEU A 136 -13.48 3.33 -4.08
C LEU A 136 -12.50 3.88 -5.12
N ILE A 137 -11.43 3.12 -5.36
CA ILE A 137 -10.43 3.40 -6.38
C ILE A 137 -10.45 2.21 -7.32
N THR A 138 -10.89 2.42 -8.55
CA THR A 138 -10.90 1.39 -9.58
C THR A 138 -9.70 1.60 -10.49
N VAL A 139 -8.86 0.58 -10.63
CA VAL A 139 -7.71 0.60 -11.54
C VAL A 139 -8.05 -0.22 -12.76
N VAL A 140 -7.87 0.38 -13.93
CA VAL A 140 -7.87 -0.30 -15.23
C VAL A 140 -6.41 -0.67 -15.54
N PRO A 141 -6.03 -1.96 -15.50
CA PRO A 141 -4.68 -2.40 -15.80
C PRO A 141 -4.29 -2.10 -17.25
N GLY A 142 -3.13 -1.45 -17.45
CA GLY A 142 -2.54 -1.16 -18.76
C GLY A 142 -1.40 -2.12 -19.13
N GLN A 143 -0.63 -2.55 -18.13
CA GLN A 143 0.44 -3.56 -18.30
C GLN A 143 0.50 -4.46 -17.07
N VAL A 144 0.88 -5.72 -17.28
CA VAL A 144 1.31 -6.62 -16.21
C VAL A 144 2.65 -7.24 -16.56
N THR A 145 3.53 -7.34 -15.57
CA THR A 145 4.83 -8.02 -15.67
C THR A 145 4.96 -9.01 -14.52
N VAL A 146 5.31 -10.26 -14.85
CA VAL A 146 5.66 -11.28 -13.86
C VAL A 146 7.16 -11.25 -13.65
N ARG A 147 7.58 -11.14 -12.40
CA ARG A 147 8.99 -11.15 -12.00
C ARG A 147 9.26 -12.38 -11.14
N PRO A 148 10.50 -12.90 -11.13
CA PRO A 148 10.86 -13.96 -10.22
C PRO A 148 10.68 -13.51 -8.75
N PRO A 149 10.54 -14.46 -7.82
CA PRO A 149 10.65 -14.18 -6.39
C PRO A 149 11.94 -13.39 -6.13
N LEU A 150 11.89 -12.43 -5.22
CA LEU A 150 13.13 -11.80 -4.78
C LEU A 150 13.95 -12.88 -4.07
N SER A 151 15.07 -13.28 -4.66
CA SER A 151 16.01 -14.16 -3.99
C SER A 151 16.40 -13.50 -2.68
N ALA A 152 16.13 -14.16 -1.55
CA ALA A 152 16.58 -13.68 -0.26
C ALA A 152 18.11 -13.64 -0.29
N ARG A 153 18.68 -12.48 -0.61
CA ARG A 153 20.10 -12.25 -0.45
C ARG A 153 20.35 -12.42 1.04
N ARG A 154 21.15 -13.42 1.41
CA ARG A 154 21.68 -13.51 2.79
C ARG A 154 22.20 -12.11 3.12
N PRO A 155 21.81 -11.50 4.26
CA PRO A 155 22.36 -10.21 4.63
C PRO A 155 23.87 -10.35 4.58
N GLY A 156 24.49 -9.79 3.55
CA GLY A 156 25.93 -9.65 3.52
C GLY A 156 26.26 -8.77 4.71
N THR A 157 27.30 -9.12 5.46
CA THR A 157 27.78 -8.27 6.56
C THR A 157 27.86 -6.84 6.01
N PRO A 158 27.03 -5.91 6.49
CA PRO A 158 27.13 -4.53 6.06
C PRO A 158 28.57 -4.12 6.33
N ALA A 159 29.28 -3.64 5.31
CA ALA A 159 30.55 -2.99 5.57
C ALA A 159 30.25 -1.90 6.61
N PRO A 160 30.88 -1.92 7.80
CA PRO A 160 30.61 -0.90 8.79
C PRO A 160 30.98 0.45 8.16
N VAL A 161 29.98 1.29 7.94
CA VAL A 161 30.21 2.70 7.61
C VAL A 161 30.64 3.34 8.92
N THR A 162 31.93 3.24 9.23
CA THR A 162 32.52 3.78 10.46
C THR A 162 32.51 5.31 10.39
N GLY A 163 31.90 5.95 11.40
CA GLY A 163 32.07 7.39 11.66
C GLY A 163 31.10 8.35 10.96
N ALA A 164 30.07 7.87 10.25
CA ALA A 164 29.03 8.73 9.68
C ALA A 164 27.77 8.74 10.56
N ASP A 165 27.11 9.91 10.66
CA ASP A 165 25.77 10.01 11.23
C ASP A 165 24.83 9.02 10.51
N PRO A 166 23.91 8.34 11.24
CA PRO A 166 23.02 7.38 10.62
C PRO A 166 22.13 8.06 9.59
N LEU A 167 22.13 7.53 8.36
CA LEU A 167 21.27 8.01 7.27
C LEU A 167 19.81 8.10 7.71
N LEU A 168 19.13 9.15 7.26
CA LEU A 168 17.72 9.34 7.53
C LEU A 168 16.90 8.14 7.02
N GLY A 169 16.14 7.51 7.92
CA GLY A 169 15.38 6.29 7.62
C GLY A 169 16.08 4.98 7.98
N ALA A 170 17.33 5.02 8.48
CA ALA A 170 18.10 3.83 8.83
C ALA A 170 17.39 2.98 9.89
N ALA A 171 16.83 3.61 10.93
CA ALA A 171 16.08 2.94 11.99
C ALA A 171 14.86 2.17 11.47
N GLN A 172 14.26 2.62 10.36
CA GLN A 172 13.14 1.95 9.72
C GLN A 172 13.64 0.86 8.78
N LEU A 173 14.57 1.18 7.87
CA LEU A 173 15.03 0.28 6.82
C LEU A 173 15.79 -0.94 7.37
N GLN A 174 16.62 -0.78 8.41
CA GLN A 174 17.39 -1.89 9.01
C GLN A 174 16.52 -2.97 9.66
N ARG A 175 15.24 -2.67 9.96
CA ARG A 175 14.31 -3.63 10.57
C ARG A 175 13.70 -4.59 9.54
N PHE A 176 13.96 -4.38 8.26
CA PHE A 176 13.36 -5.15 7.17
C PHE A 176 14.43 -5.63 6.20
N PRO A 177 14.38 -6.89 5.75
CA PRO A 177 15.35 -7.41 4.79
C PRO A 177 15.17 -6.78 3.40
N THR A 178 13.98 -6.28 3.09
CA THR A 178 13.63 -5.72 1.78
C THR A 178 12.78 -4.47 1.94
N ALA A 179 12.77 -3.64 0.91
CA ALA A 179 11.88 -2.49 0.77
C ALA A 179 11.35 -2.42 -0.66
N VAL A 180 10.29 -1.64 -0.88
CA VAL A 180 9.77 -1.35 -2.21
C VAL A 180 10.18 0.04 -2.63
N LEU A 181 11.04 0.11 -3.65
CA LEU A 181 11.34 1.33 -4.37
C LEU A 181 10.11 1.75 -5.17
N SER A 182 9.79 3.03 -5.05
CA SER A 182 8.81 3.72 -5.88
C SER A 182 9.47 4.92 -6.54
N ALA A 183 9.48 4.93 -7.88
CA ALA A 183 10.14 5.93 -8.71
C ALA A 183 9.26 6.21 -9.94
N ARG A 184 9.69 7.15 -10.80
CA ARG A 184 9.00 7.42 -12.07
C ARG A 184 9.81 6.86 -13.21
N ASP A 185 9.14 6.43 -14.27
CA ASP A 185 9.77 6.20 -15.57
C ASP A 185 9.87 7.51 -16.38
N ALA A 186 10.39 7.40 -17.61
CA ALA A 186 10.51 8.53 -18.53
C ALA A 186 9.17 9.14 -18.97
N SER A 187 8.07 8.38 -18.90
CA SER A 187 6.72 8.92 -19.15
C SER A 187 6.18 9.71 -17.94
N GLY A 188 6.83 9.58 -16.78
CA GLY A 188 6.37 10.12 -15.51
C GLY A 188 5.40 9.22 -14.76
N ALA A 189 5.12 8.01 -15.27
CA ALA A 189 4.29 7.03 -14.59
C ALA A 189 5.05 6.39 -13.41
N PRO A 190 4.37 5.99 -12.33
CA PRO A 190 5.04 5.33 -11.22
C PRO A 190 5.50 3.92 -11.62
N VAL A 191 6.72 3.58 -11.25
CA VAL A 191 7.28 2.22 -11.33
C VAL A 191 7.63 1.73 -9.92
N LEU A 192 7.52 0.43 -9.72
CA LEU A 192 7.75 -0.23 -8.43
C LEU A 192 8.75 -1.36 -8.58
N ALA A 193 9.65 -1.49 -7.61
CA ALA A 193 10.62 -2.58 -7.54
C ALA A 193 10.86 -2.97 -6.08
N ARG A 194 10.71 -4.25 -5.73
CA ARG A 194 11.21 -4.74 -4.46
C ARG A 194 12.72 -4.90 -4.55
N THR A 195 13.42 -4.39 -3.54
CA THR A 195 14.88 -4.30 -3.49
C THR A 195 15.37 -4.59 -2.08
N THR A 196 16.68 -4.82 -1.94
CA THR A 196 17.40 -4.87 -0.65
C THR A 196 18.23 -3.59 -0.50
N PRO A 197 17.74 -2.55 0.19
CA PRO A 197 18.45 -1.28 0.31
C PRO A 197 19.78 -1.48 1.05
N THR A 198 20.89 -1.09 0.43
CA THR A 198 22.22 -1.15 1.06
C THR A 198 22.67 0.27 1.41
N PRO A 199 22.96 0.59 2.68
CA PRO A 199 23.42 1.92 3.05
C PRO A 199 24.80 2.22 2.43
N THR A 200 24.96 3.47 1.98
CA THR A 200 26.21 4.05 1.47
C THR A 200 26.52 5.34 2.25
N ALA A 201 27.54 6.11 1.86
CA ALA A 201 27.83 7.40 2.49
C ALA A 201 26.68 8.42 2.28
N ASP A 202 26.08 8.44 1.09
CA ASP A 202 25.15 9.51 0.68
C ASP A 202 23.68 9.07 0.63
N GLY A 203 23.39 7.77 0.74
CA GLY A 203 22.04 7.25 0.62
C GLY A 203 21.95 5.73 0.57
N TYR A 204 20.86 5.21 0.05
CA TYR A 204 20.61 3.77 -0.06
C TYR A 204 20.75 3.30 -1.50
N LEU A 205 21.73 2.43 -1.76
CA LEU A 205 21.85 1.73 -3.03
C LEU A 205 20.68 0.75 -3.17
N VAL A 206 20.06 0.73 -4.34
CA VAL A 206 18.89 -0.10 -4.65
C VAL A 206 19.09 -0.85 -5.96
N GLU A 207 18.65 -2.11 -5.96
CA GLU A 207 18.62 -2.97 -7.14
C GLU A 207 17.29 -2.75 -7.87
N VAL A 208 17.37 -2.58 -9.18
CA VAL A 208 16.20 -2.31 -10.03
C VAL A 208 16.11 -3.41 -11.08
N PRO A 209 14.97 -4.12 -11.19
CA PRO A 209 14.75 -5.14 -12.23
C PRO A 209 14.90 -4.57 -13.65
N ALA A 210 15.32 -5.40 -14.61
CA ALA A 210 15.55 -4.96 -15.99
C ALA A 210 14.27 -4.42 -16.69
N ASP A 211 13.09 -4.88 -16.28
CA ASP A 211 11.80 -4.38 -16.78
C ASP A 211 11.35 -3.06 -16.12
N CYS A 212 12.11 -2.58 -15.14
CA CYS A 212 11.87 -1.32 -14.44
C CYS A 212 12.90 -0.29 -14.89
N SER A 213 12.44 0.75 -15.57
CA SER A 213 13.31 1.82 -16.09
C SER A 213 13.04 3.14 -15.37
N PRO A 214 13.43 3.29 -14.09
CA PRO A 214 13.25 4.53 -13.38
C PRO A 214 14.16 5.62 -13.97
N VAL A 215 13.76 6.87 -13.82
CA VAL A 215 14.58 8.04 -14.13
C VAL A 215 14.98 8.77 -12.85
N PRO A 216 16.09 9.52 -12.84
CA PRO A 216 16.47 10.35 -11.70
C PRO A 216 15.35 11.32 -11.30
N GLY A 217 15.13 11.50 -10.00
CA GLY A 217 14.10 12.40 -9.48
C GLY A 217 13.46 11.93 -8.17
N PRO A 218 12.35 12.56 -7.75
CA PRO A 218 11.66 12.21 -6.51
C PRO A 218 11.24 10.74 -6.48
N ALA A 219 11.58 10.07 -5.38
CA ALA A 219 11.33 8.65 -5.18
C ALA A 219 11.15 8.33 -3.69
N ALA A 220 10.76 7.10 -3.37
CA ALA A 220 10.65 6.65 -2.00
C ALA A 220 10.89 5.15 -1.83
N LEU A 221 11.35 4.75 -0.64
CA LEU A 221 11.43 3.37 -0.19
C LEU A 221 10.36 3.11 0.86
N LEU A 222 9.47 2.17 0.57
CA LEU A 222 8.45 1.67 1.49
C LEU A 222 8.96 0.41 2.20
N VAL A 223 8.89 0.41 3.52
CA VAL A 223 8.91 -0.82 4.32
C VAL A 223 7.55 -1.05 4.92
N HIS A 224 7.12 -2.31 4.97
CA HIS A 224 5.90 -2.69 5.66
C HIS A 224 5.98 -4.14 6.17
N ARG A 225 5.10 -4.49 7.10
CA ARG A 225 4.85 -5.86 7.57
C ARG A 225 3.40 -6.03 7.98
N HIS A 226 2.98 -7.28 7.99
CA HIS A 226 1.82 -7.80 8.68
C HIS A 226 2.04 -9.29 8.98
N ASP A 227 1.20 -9.91 9.79
CA ASP A 227 1.14 -11.38 9.91
C ASP A 227 0.23 -11.99 8.82
N GLU A 228 0.07 -13.31 8.81
CA GLU A 228 -0.77 -14.04 7.85
C GLU A 228 -2.26 -13.65 7.91
N LEU A 229 -2.68 -13.04 9.01
CA LEU A 229 -4.03 -12.58 9.29
C LEU A 229 -4.15 -11.04 9.24
N LEU A 230 -3.20 -10.37 8.57
CA LEU A 230 -3.14 -8.91 8.43
C LEU A 230 -3.12 -8.13 9.76
N ASN A 231 -2.66 -8.72 10.86
CA ASN A 231 -2.41 -8.02 12.12
C ASN A 231 -0.95 -7.53 12.20
N GLY A 232 -0.63 -6.81 13.28
CA GLY A 232 0.72 -6.30 13.51
C GLY A 232 1.21 -5.30 12.45
N MET A 233 0.27 -4.70 11.69
CA MET A 233 0.57 -3.85 10.55
C MET A 233 1.51 -2.71 10.92
N TYR A 234 2.58 -2.58 10.16
CA TYR A 234 3.50 -1.45 10.24
C TYR A 234 3.86 -1.02 8.83
N ASN A 235 4.01 0.28 8.61
CA ASN A 235 4.56 0.82 7.38
C ASN A 235 5.27 2.15 7.63
N ALA A 236 6.37 2.35 6.92
CA ALA A 236 7.13 3.58 6.89
C ALA A 236 7.63 3.85 5.48
N LEU A 237 7.66 5.12 5.11
CA LEU A 237 8.11 5.58 3.80
C LEU A 237 9.30 6.53 3.97
N VAL A 238 10.45 6.16 3.43
CA VAL A 238 11.63 7.02 3.33
C VAL A 238 11.59 7.72 1.97
N ARG A 239 11.21 9.00 1.95
CA ARG A 239 11.16 9.83 0.74
C ARG A 239 12.53 10.43 0.46
N GLY A 240 12.85 10.59 -0.81
CA GLY A 240 14.15 11.06 -1.23
C GLY A 240 14.19 11.42 -2.72
N THR A 241 15.41 11.53 -3.22
CA THR A 241 15.69 11.66 -4.65
C THR A 241 16.49 10.46 -5.11
N LEU A 242 15.99 9.77 -6.13
CA LEU A 242 16.72 8.72 -6.82
C LEU A 242 17.73 9.36 -7.77
N ARG A 243 18.98 8.90 -7.70
CA ARG A 243 20.09 9.32 -8.56
C ARG A 243 20.73 8.10 -9.20
N GLN A 244 21.18 8.25 -10.45
CA GLN A 244 22.03 7.26 -11.11
C GLN A 244 23.49 7.60 -10.82
N THR A 245 24.26 6.62 -10.38
CA THR A 245 25.70 6.72 -10.14
C THR A 245 26.41 5.54 -10.81
N ASP A 246 27.74 5.55 -10.83
CA ASP A 246 28.53 4.45 -11.39
C ASP A 246 28.31 3.12 -10.64
N ALA A 247 27.93 3.20 -9.36
CA ALA A 247 27.62 2.03 -8.52
C ALA A 247 26.18 1.52 -8.70
N GLY A 248 25.31 2.26 -9.40
CA GLY A 248 23.91 1.92 -9.63
C GLY A 248 22.94 3.02 -9.18
N TRP A 249 21.74 2.63 -8.76
CA TRP A 249 20.71 3.56 -8.33
C TRP A 249 20.81 3.84 -6.83
N ILE A 250 20.91 5.11 -6.44
CA ILE A 250 20.98 5.52 -5.02
C ILE A 250 19.77 6.41 -4.69
N LEU A 251 19.03 6.06 -3.64
CA LEU A 251 18.05 6.95 -3.02
C LEU A 251 18.74 7.80 -1.94
N VAL A 252 18.85 9.10 -2.18
CA VAL A 252 19.29 10.08 -1.19
C VAL A 252 18.07 10.48 -0.33
N PRO A 253 18.01 10.11 0.96
CA PRO A 253 16.83 10.32 1.79
C PRO A 253 16.67 11.79 2.20
N SER A 254 15.42 12.22 2.39
CA SER A 254 15.07 13.60 2.75
C SER A 254 13.97 13.69 3.82
N THR A 255 13.08 12.70 3.91
CA THR A 255 12.00 12.70 4.90
C THR A 255 11.56 11.27 5.22
N VAL A 256 11.18 11.01 6.48
CA VAL A 256 10.52 9.76 6.88
C VAL A 256 9.05 10.03 7.19
N VAL A 257 8.16 9.17 6.69
CA VAL A 257 6.72 9.25 6.95
C VAL A 257 6.26 7.93 7.57
N GLU A 258 5.73 8.00 8.79
CA GLU A 258 5.13 6.87 9.53
C GLU A 258 3.65 7.18 9.81
N PRO A 259 2.71 6.80 8.91
CA PRO A 259 1.31 7.19 9.04
C PRO A 259 0.66 6.68 10.33
N MET A 260 0.99 5.45 10.72
CA MET A 260 0.44 4.74 11.89
C MET A 260 1.29 4.94 13.15
N GLY A 261 2.36 5.74 13.07
CA GLY A 261 3.32 5.91 14.15
C GLY A 261 4.33 4.75 14.23
N SER A 262 5.15 4.78 15.28
CA SER A 262 6.26 3.85 15.52
C SER A 262 5.81 2.48 16.06
N GLY A 263 4.54 2.37 16.47
CA GLY A 263 3.96 1.18 17.12
C GLY A 263 3.91 1.27 18.65
N ARG A 264 4.18 2.43 19.24
CA ARG A 264 4.06 2.65 20.70
C ARG A 264 2.59 2.81 21.10
N THR A 265 2.22 2.47 22.33
CA THR A 265 0.84 2.62 22.83
C THR A 265 0.33 4.06 22.75
N SER A 266 1.21 5.05 22.95
CA SER A 266 0.91 6.48 22.78
C SER A 266 0.58 6.87 21.33
N ASP A 267 0.99 6.08 20.34
CA ASP A 267 0.64 6.31 18.94
C ASP A 267 -0.85 6.03 18.68
N ALA A 268 -1.49 5.10 19.41
CA ALA A 268 -2.89 4.73 19.17
C ALA A 268 -3.86 5.92 19.37
N LEU A 269 -3.72 6.66 20.48
CA LEU A 269 -4.53 7.85 20.75
C LEU A 269 -4.25 8.96 19.72
N ARG A 270 -2.98 9.13 19.33
CA ARG A 270 -2.57 10.12 18.31
C ARG A 270 -3.16 9.79 16.95
N VAL A 271 -3.06 8.53 16.53
CA VAL A 271 -3.62 8.02 15.27
C VAL A 271 -5.13 8.24 15.26
N LEU A 272 -5.84 7.88 16.32
CA LEU A 272 -7.29 8.08 16.40
C LEU A 272 -7.68 9.57 16.27
N ARG A 273 -7.01 10.46 16.99
CA ARG A 273 -7.27 11.90 16.90
C ARG A 273 -6.96 12.42 15.48
N ARG A 274 -5.88 11.94 14.88
CA ARG A 274 -5.47 12.29 13.51
C ARG A 274 -6.49 11.80 12.48
N THR A 275 -6.95 10.56 12.55
CA THR A 275 -7.89 9.98 11.59
C THR A 275 -9.25 10.67 11.66
N LYS A 276 -9.74 10.98 12.87
CA LYS A 276 -10.95 11.79 13.04
C LYS A 276 -10.79 13.17 12.40
N ARG A 277 -9.72 13.91 12.74
CA ARG A 277 -9.45 15.26 12.20
C ARG A 277 -9.30 15.25 10.67
N SER A 278 -8.58 14.27 10.11
CA SER A 278 -8.42 14.13 8.66
C SER A 278 -9.74 13.85 7.96
N THR A 279 -10.60 13.01 8.57
CA THR A 279 -11.95 12.72 8.04
C THR A 279 -12.81 13.98 8.05
N ASP A 280 -12.86 14.69 9.18
CA ASP A 280 -13.69 15.89 9.32
C ASP A 280 -13.21 16.98 8.34
N ARG A 281 -11.89 17.17 8.19
CA ARG A 281 -11.31 18.07 7.18
C ARG A 281 -11.66 17.69 5.75
N TYR A 282 -11.67 16.40 5.43
CA TYR A 282 -12.05 15.92 4.09
C TYR A 282 -13.49 16.33 3.76
N LEU A 283 -14.40 16.14 4.71
CA LEU A 283 -15.83 16.47 4.60
C LEU A 283 -16.07 17.98 4.53
N GLU A 284 -15.43 18.74 5.42
CA GLU A 284 -15.52 20.21 5.50
C GLU A 284 -15.11 20.87 4.18
N ARG A 285 -13.97 20.46 3.61
CA ARG A 285 -13.49 20.96 2.30
C ARG A 285 -14.45 20.70 1.14
N ARG A 286 -15.44 19.82 1.32
CA ARG A 286 -16.45 19.47 0.31
C ARG A 286 -17.84 19.94 0.69
N GLY A 287 -18.00 20.69 1.79
CA GLY A 287 -19.30 21.11 2.30
C GLY A 287 -20.22 19.95 2.68
N LEU A 288 -19.68 18.78 2.99
CA LEU A 288 -20.45 17.57 3.26
C LEU A 288 -20.72 17.39 4.76
N ARG A 289 -21.95 17.06 5.12
CA ARG A 289 -22.26 16.52 6.45
C ARG A 289 -21.68 15.12 6.58
N ARG A 290 -21.28 14.72 7.78
CA ARG A 290 -20.76 13.37 8.04
C ARG A 290 -21.84 12.32 7.77
N PRO A 291 -21.66 11.43 6.77
CA PRO A 291 -22.66 10.42 6.47
C PRO A 291 -22.68 9.30 7.52
N LYS A 292 -23.84 8.66 7.67
CA LYS A 292 -24.00 7.51 8.58
C LYS A 292 -23.49 6.25 7.90
N VAL A 293 -22.68 5.48 8.63
CA VAL A 293 -22.22 4.15 8.20
C VAL A 293 -23.36 3.15 8.33
N GLN A 294 -23.56 2.33 7.30
CA GLN A 294 -24.56 1.26 7.25
C GLN A 294 -24.03 0.02 7.99
N TRP A 295 -23.88 0.13 9.31
CA TRP A 295 -23.23 -0.88 10.14
C TRP A 295 -23.82 -2.28 10.04
N ASP A 296 -25.14 -2.38 9.93
CA ASP A 296 -25.82 -3.67 9.94
C ASP A 296 -25.54 -4.46 8.65
N ARG A 297 -25.39 -3.77 7.51
CA ARG A 297 -24.96 -4.37 6.24
C ARG A 297 -23.55 -4.95 6.30
N PHE A 298 -22.62 -4.25 6.97
CA PHE A 298 -21.28 -4.81 7.18
C PHE A 298 -21.30 -6.02 8.12
N ARG A 299 -22.17 -6.02 9.14
CA ARG A 299 -22.32 -7.14 10.07
C ARG A 299 -22.90 -8.37 9.37
N GLU A 300 -23.93 -8.19 8.54
CA GLU A 300 -24.51 -9.24 7.69
C GLU A 300 -23.40 -9.92 6.86
N LEU A 301 -22.60 -9.11 6.16
CA LEU A 301 -21.51 -9.57 5.32
C LEU A 301 -20.38 -10.27 6.11
N ALA A 302 -20.02 -9.75 7.28
CA ALA A 302 -19.02 -10.37 8.15
C ALA A 302 -19.48 -11.74 8.68
N ALA A 303 -20.77 -11.87 9.00
CA ALA A 303 -21.34 -13.14 9.46
C ALA A 303 -21.41 -14.18 8.32
N GLU A 304 -21.66 -13.75 7.08
CA GLU A 304 -21.56 -14.62 5.90
C GLU A 304 -20.13 -15.16 5.69
N ALA A 305 -19.14 -14.27 5.74
CA ALA A 305 -17.72 -14.62 5.63
C ALA A 305 -17.31 -15.66 6.68
N GLU A 306 -17.74 -15.47 7.93
CA GLU A 306 -17.47 -16.41 9.02
C GLU A 306 -18.13 -17.78 8.82
N ARG A 307 -19.33 -17.83 8.23
CA ARG A 307 -19.99 -19.11 7.89
C ARG A 307 -19.28 -19.83 6.76
N ARG A 308 -18.72 -19.11 5.77
CA ARG A 308 -17.96 -19.71 4.67
C ARG A 308 -16.65 -20.33 5.15
N GLY A 309 -15.89 -19.63 6.00
CA GLY A 309 -14.63 -20.15 6.52
C GLY A 309 -14.74 -21.32 7.52
N ARG A 310 -15.95 -21.71 7.93
CA ARG A 310 -16.21 -22.88 8.79
C ARG A 310 -16.62 -24.14 8.01
N LYS A 311 -16.86 -24.02 6.70
CA LYS A 311 -17.17 -25.14 5.81
C LYS A 311 -15.91 -25.56 5.07
#